data_AF-A0A497P576-F1
#
_entry.id   AF-A0A497P576-F1
#
_cell.length_a   1.000
_cell.length_b   1.000
_cell.length_c   1.000
_cell.angle_alpha   90.00
_cell.angle_beta   90.00
_cell.angle_gamma   90.00
#
_symmetry.space_group_name_H-M   'P 1'
#
loop_
_entity.id
_entity.type
_entity.pdbx_description
1 polymer ?
#
loop_
_entity_poly.entity_id
_entity_poly.type
_entity_poly.pdbx_seq_one_letter_code
_entity_poly.pdbx_strand_id
1 'polypeptide(L)'
;MVLKRFSKRTLFVLLVFFVALIGAITAYAYVQRRSITREEAIEISTNSERIQSIWHIVEDADWYTVKADYLNRTRINELKEQDPQYYEFLPYAHGVWLVEWEIGPSKYGPGRIIVIHFIDEKTGKILHEDGAIL
;
A
#
# COMPACT_ATOMS: atom_id res chain seq x y z
N MET A 1 37.76 14.68 33.65
CA MET A 1 36.46 14.19 33.14
C MET A 1 36.43 12.68 33.31
N VAL A 2 35.79 12.16 34.36
CA VAL A 2 35.86 10.73 34.73
C VAL A 2 34.75 9.98 33.99
N LEU A 3 35.11 9.15 33.01
CA LEU A 3 34.19 8.16 32.46
C LEU A 3 33.90 7.11 33.55
N LYS A 4 32.72 7.22 34.17
CA LYS A 4 32.22 6.21 35.10
C LYS A 4 32.08 4.88 34.35
N ARG A 5 32.90 3.89 34.71
CA ARG A 5 32.89 2.56 34.11
C ARG A 5 31.58 1.87 34.51
N PHE A 6 30.63 1.75 33.59
CA PHE A 6 29.38 1.05 33.85
C PHE A 6 29.66 -0.42 34.13
N SER A 7 29.07 -0.95 35.21
CA SER A 7 29.20 -2.37 35.51
C SER A 7 28.52 -3.21 34.42
N LYS A 8 29.03 -4.42 34.17
CA LYS A 8 28.40 -5.36 33.21
C LYS A 8 26.91 -5.60 33.53
N ARG A 9 26.52 -5.56 34.81
CA ARG A 9 25.13 -5.67 35.26
C ARG A 9 24.29 -4.46 34.83
N THR A 10 24.84 -3.26 34.93
CA THR A 10 24.17 -2.03 34.49
C THR A 10 23.97 -2.02 32.97
N LEU A 11 24.97 -2.47 32.20
CA LEU A 11 24.86 -2.64 30.75
C LEU A 11 23.79 -3.67 30.35
N PHE A 12 23.72 -4.80 31.04
CA PHE A 12 22.71 -5.83 30.77
C PHE A 12 21.28 -5.33 31.05
N VAL A 13 21.07 -4.61 32.17
CA VAL A 13 19.77 -4.02 32.50
C VAL A 13 19.34 -2.98 31.46
N LEU A 14 20.28 -2.13 31.02
CA LEU A 14 20.00 -1.14 29.97
C LEU A 14 19.63 -1.81 28.65
N LEU A 15 20.32 -2.89 28.26
CA LEU A 15 20.01 -3.64 27.05
C LEU A 15 18.58 -4.21 27.09
N VAL A 16 18.23 -4.90 28.18
CA VAL A 16 16.89 -5.49 28.34
C VAL A 16 15.81 -4.41 28.30
N PHE A 17 16.04 -3.27 28.97
CA PHE A 17 15.13 -2.14 28.95
C PHE A 17 14.96 -1.57 27.53
N PHE A 18 16.04 -1.41 26.78
CA PHE A 18 15.98 -0.93 25.39
C PHE A 18 15.21 -1.89 24.49
N VAL A 19 15.43 -3.21 24.61
CA VAL A 19 14.70 -4.21 23.82
C VAL A 19 13.20 -4.17 24.14
N ALA A 20 12.84 -4.07 25.43
CA ALA A 20 11.45 -3.96 25.85
C ALA A 20 10.80 -2.65 25.35
N LEU A 21 11.53 -1.53 25.42
CA LEU A 21 11.05 -0.23 24.94
C LEU A 21 10.82 -0.23 23.43
N ILE A 22 11.77 -0.78 22.66
CA ILE A 22 11.60 -0.93 21.21
C ILE A 22 10.36 -1.78 20.94
N GLY A 23 10.23 -2.95 21.57
CA GLY A 23 9.06 -3.82 21.41
C GLY A 23 7.73 -3.12 21.75
N ALA A 24 7.70 -2.30 22.80
CA ALA A 24 6.52 -1.51 23.17
C ALA A 24 6.17 -0.44 22.12
N ILE A 25 7.17 0.24 21.56
CA ILE A 25 6.97 1.23 20.48
C ILE A 25 6.45 0.54 19.22
N THR A 26 7.02 -0.59 18.82
CA THR A 26 6.54 -1.34 17.64
C THR A 26 5.13 -1.86 17.84
N ALA A 27 4.79 -2.36 19.04
CA ALA A 27 3.45 -2.81 19.38
C ALA A 27 2.44 -1.65 19.38
N TYR A 28 2.82 -0.50 19.95
CA TYR A 28 1.97 0.70 19.94
C TYR A 28 1.72 1.21 18.52
N ALA A 29 2.76 1.26 17.68
CA ALA A 29 2.64 1.63 16.27
C ALA A 29 1.76 0.65 15.50
N TYR A 30 1.78 -0.64 15.85
CA TYR A 30 0.92 -1.67 15.26
C TYR A 30 -0.55 -1.49 15.68
N VAL A 31 -0.82 -1.19 16.96
CA VAL A 31 -2.18 -0.96 17.48
C VAL A 31 -2.79 0.34 16.94
N GLN A 32 -1.96 1.36 16.68
CA GLN A 32 -2.38 2.66 16.14
C GLN A 32 -2.43 2.72 14.60
N ARG A 33 -2.23 1.59 13.88
CA ARG A 33 -2.42 1.59 12.43
C ARG A 33 -3.90 1.79 12.10
N ARG A 34 -4.27 3.07 11.97
CA ARG A 34 -5.49 3.50 11.31
C ARG A 34 -5.51 2.90 9.90
N SER A 35 -6.71 2.55 9.41
CA SER A 35 -6.84 2.23 7.99
C SER A 35 -6.36 3.42 7.17
N ILE A 36 -5.64 3.15 6.07
CA ILE A 36 -5.21 4.20 5.17
C ILE A 36 -6.41 4.89 4.53
N THR A 37 -6.29 6.18 4.30
CA THR A 37 -7.31 6.97 3.61
C THR A 37 -7.30 6.70 2.10
N ARG A 38 -8.34 7.19 1.43
CA ARG A 38 -8.42 7.17 -0.03
C ARG A 38 -7.22 7.89 -0.66
N GLU A 39 -6.85 9.04 -0.11
CA GLU A 39 -5.76 9.88 -0.59
C GLU A 39 -4.41 9.19 -0.38
N GLU A 40 -4.20 8.55 0.77
CA GLU A 40 -3.00 7.75 1.05
C GLU A 40 -2.89 6.56 0.07
N ALA A 41 -4.01 5.90 -0.25
CA ALA A 41 -4.02 4.83 -1.26
C ALA A 41 -3.65 5.35 -2.65
N ILE A 42 -4.17 6.50 -3.07
CA ILE A 42 -3.80 7.15 -4.33
C ILE A 42 -2.33 7.55 -4.34
N GLU A 43 -1.81 8.08 -3.24
CA GLU A 43 -0.39 8.45 -3.11
C GLU A 43 0.54 7.24 -3.22
N ILE A 44 0.22 6.14 -2.51
CA ILE A 44 0.95 4.86 -2.63
C ILE A 44 0.93 4.37 -4.09
N SER A 45 -0.24 4.42 -4.71
CA SER A 45 -0.46 4.02 -6.10
C SER A 45 0.35 4.88 -7.09
N THR A 46 0.39 6.20 -6.87
CA THR A 46 1.14 7.17 -7.68
C THR A 46 2.64 6.89 -7.64
N ASN A 47 3.15 6.50 -6.47
CA ASN A 47 4.56 6.23 -6.23
C ASN A 47 4.98 4.80 -6.61
N SER A 48 4.09 3.98 -7.19
CA SER A 48 4.44 2.66 -7.71
C SER A 48 5.37 2.76 -8.91
N GLU A 49 6.28 1.78 -9.05
CA GLU A 49 7.22 1.73 -10.19
C GLU A 49 6.48 1.70 -11.53
N ARG A 50 5.34 1.00 -11.62
CA ARG A 50 4.53 0.93 -12.84
C ARG A 50 3.99 2.30 -13.24
N ILE A 51 3.35 3.02 -12.32
CA ILE A 51 2.80 4.35 -12.62
C ILE A 51 3.92 5.33 -12.97
N GLN A 52 5.01 5.31 -12.21
CA GLN A 52 6.19 6.13 -12.53
C GLN A 52 6.72 5.82 -13.94
N SER A 53 6.84 4.55 -14.31
CA SER A 53 7.30 4.15 -15.64
C SER A 53 6.37 4.60 -16.76
N ILE A 54 5.04 4.55 -16.54
CA ILE A 54 4.06 5.00 -17.52
C ILE A 54 4.16 6.51 -17.73
N TRP A 55 4.31 7.29 -16.66
CA TRP A 55 4.54 8.73 -16.79
C TRP A 55 5.80 9.08 -17.59
N HIS A 56 6.82 8.21 -17.57
CA HIS A 56 8.02 8.41 -18.37
C HIS A 56 7.83 8.00 -19.84
N ILE A 57 6.96 7.02 -20.11
CA ILE A 57 6.70 6.51 -21.48
C ILE A 57 5.70 7.41 -22.21
N VAL A 58 4.69 7.90 -21.50
CA VAL A 58 3.65 8.73 -22.07
C VAL A 58 4.06 10.20 -21.88
N GLU A 59 5.12 10.62 -22.56
CA GLU A 59 5.59 12.02 -22.57
C GLU A 59 4.49 13.00 -23.01
N ASP A 60 3.56 12.53 -23.86
CA ASP A 60 2.39 13.27 -24.37
C ASP A 60 1.08 12.88 -23.66
N ALA A 61 1.12 12.52 -22.38
CA ALA A 61 -0.09 12.21 -21.61
C ALA A 61 -0.91 13.49 -21.36
N ASP A 62 -1.74 13.88 -22.33
CA ASP A 62 -2.61 15.05 -22.19
C ASP A 62 -3.80 14.80 -21.25
N TRP A 63 -4.07 13.54 -20.91
CA TRP A 63 -5.21 13.18 -20.09
C TRP A 63 -4.94 12.00 -19.16
N TYR A 64 -5.44 12.12 -17.93
CA TYR A 64 -5.54 11.01 -17.00
C TYR A 64 -6.77 11.13 -16.11
N THR A 65 -7.22 9.99 -15.60
CA THR A 65 -8.13 9.92 -14.45
C THR A 65 -7.65 8.90 -13.43
N VAL A 66 -7.94 9.17 -12.16
CA VAL A 66 -7.70 8.24 -11.06
C VAL A 66 -9.00 8.04 -10.27
N LYS A 67 -9.35 6.79 -10.06
CA LYS A 67 -10.46 6.36 -9.20
C LYS A 67 -9.91 5.51 -8.07
N ALA A 68 -10.56 5.60 -6.91
CA ALA A 68 -10.18 4.82 -5.74
C ALA A 68 -11.44 4.42 -5.01
N ASP A 69 -11.74 3.13 -5.06
CA ASP A 69 -12.94 2.51 -4.50
C ASP A 69 -12.57 1.61 -3.32
N TYR A 70 -13.32 1.71 -2.22
CA TYR A 70 -13.09 0.89 -1.05
C TYR A 70 -13.86 -0.43 -1.15
N LEU A 71 -13.13 -1.54 -1.18
CA LEU A 71 -13.65 -2.89 -1.12
C LEU A 71 -13.67 -3.35 0.33
N ASN A 72 -14.87 -3.38 0.93
CA ASN A 72 -15.05 -3.96 2.25
C ASN A 72 -14.98 -5.50 2.21
N ARG A 73 -14.95 -6.13 3.39
CA ARG A 73 -14.89 -7.59 3.54
C ARG A 73 -15.99 -8.34 2.79
N THR A 74 -17.23 -7.84 2.81
CA THR A 74 -18.33 -8.49 2.10
C THR A 74 -18.07 -8.51 0.60
N ARG A 75 -17.68 -7.36 0.04
CA ARG A 75 -17.36 -7.25 -1.39
C ARG A 75 -16.17 -8.11 -1.80
N ILE A 76 -15.14 -8.19 -0.95
CA ILE A 76 -13.98 -9.07 -1.18
C ILE A 76 -14.40 -10.54 -1.23
N ASN A 77 -15.25 -10.98 -0.30
CA ASN A 77 -15.73 -12.36 -0.29
C ASN A 77 -16.57 -12.68 -1.54
N GLU A 78 -17.46 -11.77 -1.95
CA GLU A 78 -18.22 -11.91 -3.21
C GLU A 78 -17.30 -12.06 -4.42
N LEU A 79 -16.24 -11.23 -4.52
CA LEU A 79 -15.28 -11.31 -5.62
C LEU A 79 -14.54 -12.66 -5.62
N LYS A 80 -14.10 -13.12 -4.44
CA LYS A 80 -13.46 -14.43 -4.28
C LYS A 80 -14.39 -15.60 -4.59
N GLU A 81 -15.69 -15.47 -4.34
CA GLU A 81 -16.67 -16.50 -4.73
C GLU A 81 -16.91 -16.52 -6.25
N GLN A 82 -16.88 -15.33 -6.88
CA GLN A 82 -17.06 -15.18 -8.33
C GLN A 82 -15.86 -15.72 -9.13
N ASP A 83 -14.64 -15.38 -8.72
CA ASP A 83 -13.41 -15.89 -9.32
C ASP A 83 -12.34 -16.17 -8.24
N PRO A 84 -12.35 -17.37 -7.66
CA PRO A 84 -11.43 -17.73 -6.59
C PRO A 84 -9.96 -17.69 -7.00
N GLN A 85 -9.67 -18.01 -8.27
CA GLN A 85 -8.29 -18.07 -8.77
C GLN A 85 -7.71 -16.68 -8.96
N TYR A 86 -8.49 -15.76 -9.53
CA TYR A 86 -8.02 -14.41 -9.74
C TYR A 86 -7.89 -13.65 -8.41
N TYR A 87 -8.88 -13.73 -7.52
CA TYR A 87 -8.93 -12.93 -6.29
C TYR A 87 -8.28 -13.59 -5.05
N GLU A 88 -7.43 -14.61 -5.23
CA GLU A 88 -6.78 -15.31 -4.10
C GLU A 88 -5.96 -14.35 -3.22
N PHE A 89 -5.30 -13.36 -3.82
CA PHE A 89 -4.43 -12.38 -3.15
C PHE A 89 -5.15 -11.43 -2.17
N LEU A 90 -6.48 -11.31 -2.26
CA LEU A 90 -7.25 -10.42 -1.38
C LEU A 90 -7.34 -10.97 0.06
N PRO A 91 -7.32 -10.11 1.09
CA PRO A 91 -7.42 -10.54 2.48
C PRO A 91 -8.87 -10.86 2.87
N TYR A 92 -9.08 -11.82 3.78
CA TYR A 92 -10.43 -12.14 4.32
C TYR A 92 -10.85 -11.27 5.50
N ALA A 93 -9.90 -10.63 6.19
CA ALA A 93 -10.11 -10.05 7.50
C ALA A 93 -10.44 -8.55 7.47
N HIS A 94 -10.08 -7.84 6.40
CA HIS A 94 -10.12 -6.39 6.32
C HIS A 94 -10.29 -5.91 4.88
N GLY A 95 -10.50 -4.60 4.70
CA GLY A 95 -10.77 -4.00 3.39
C GLY A 95 -9.54 -3.73 2.54
N VAL A 96 -9.77 -3.38 1.29
CA VAL A 96 -8.75 -3.06 0.28
C VAL A 96 -9.21 -1.84 -0.52
N TRP A 97 -8.28 -0.96 -0.86
CA TRP A 97 -8.51 0.10 -1.84
C TRP A 97 -8.19 -0.42 -3.23
N LEU A 98 -9.17 -0.39 -4.14
CA LEU A 98 -8.95 -0.58 -5.57
C LEU A 98 -8.67 0.80 -6.17
N VAL A 99 -7.44 1.04 -6.61
CA VAL A 99 -7.05 2.29 -7.28
C VAL A 99 -6.87 2.01 -8.77
N GLU A 100 -7.66 2.66 -9.59
CA GLU A 100 -7.64 2.54 -11.05
C GLU A 100 -7.14 3.84 -11.67
N TRP A 101 -6.10 3.72 -12.50
CA TRP A 101 -5.60 4.79 -13.36
C TRP A 101 -6.01 4.52 -14.79
N GLU A 102 -6.44 5.56 -15.48
CA GLU A 102 -6.59 5.58 -16.93
C GLU A 102 -5.74 6.73 -17.46
N ILE A 103 -4.72 6.43 -18.25
CA ILE A 103 -3.71 7.40 -18.72
C ILE A 103 -3.62 7.31 -20.24
N GLY A 104 -3.62 8.42 -20.95
CA GLY A 104 -3.42 8.37 -22.40
C GLY A 104 -3.38 9.74 -23.09
N PRO A 105 -3.13 9.76 -24.41
CA PRO A 105 -3.01 11.00 -25.18
C PRO A 105 -4.36 11.71 -25.37
N SER A 106 -5.48 11.00 -25.19
CA SER A 106 -6.80 11.63 -25.16
C SER A 106 -7.81 10.74 -24.43
N LYS A 107 -8.87 11.37 -23.90
CA LYS A 107 -9.93 10.69 -23.14
C LYS A 107 -10.66 9.58 -23.91
N TYR A 108 -10.79 9.73 -25.23
CA TYR A 108 -11.59 8.83 -26.08
C TYR A 108 -10.78 8.20 -27.23
N GLY A 109 -9.46 8.38 -27.23
CA GLY A 109 -8.58 7.86 -28.27
C GLY A 109 -8.01 6.48 -27.96
N PRO A 110 -7.42 5.81 -28.96
CA PRO A 110 -6.64 4.60 -28.77
C PRO A 110 -5.34 4.89 -28.02
N GLY A 111 -4.75 3.86 -27.40
CA GLY A 111 -3.48 3.98 -26.68
C GLY A 111 -3.67 4.43 -25.23
N ARG A 112 -4.84 4.15 -24.63
CA ARG A 112 -5.07 4.41 -23.21
C ARG A 112 -4.53 3.24 -22.41
N ILE A 113 -3.82 3.54 -21.33
CA ILE A 113 -3.25 2.56 -20.42
C ILE A 113 -4.12 2.57 -19.16
N ILE A 114 -4.66 1.40 -18.82
CA ILE A 114 -5.31 1.17 -17.54
C ILE A 114 -4.33 0.50 -16.59
N VAL A 115 -4.25 0.98 -15.36
CA VAL A 115 -3.50 0.32 -14.27
C VAL A 115 -4.40 0.20 -13.06
N ILE A 116 -4.45 -1.00 -12.48
CA ILE A 116 -5.25 -1.29 -11.29
C ILE A 116 -4.33 -1.74 -10.16
N HIS A 117 -4.44 -1.10 -9.01
CA HIS A 117 -3.78 -1.51 -7.77
C HIS A 117 -4.80 -1.92 -6.72
N PHE A 118 -4.56 -3.08 -6.10
CA PHE A 118 -5.26 -3.49 -4.88
C PHE A 118 -4.37 -3.21 -3.69
N ILE A 119 -4.72 -2.22 -2.87
CA ILE A 119 -3.90 -1.71 -1.77
C ILE A 119 -4.54 -2.08 -0.44
N ASP A 120 -3.79 -2.80 0.38
CA ASP A 120 -4.21 -3.25 1.70
C ASP A 120 -4.55 -2.08 2.63
N GLU A 121 -5.76 -2.03 3.19
CA GLU A 121 -6.18 -0.88 4.00
C GLU A 121 -5.36 -0.71 5.29
N LYS A 122 -4.77 -1.78 5.83
CA LYS A 122 -4.10 -1.76 7.14
C LYS A 122 -2.61 -1.50 7.01
N THR A 123 -2.02 -1.92 5.90
CA THR A 123 -0.58 -1.90 5.71
C THR A 123 -0.12 -0.92 4.65
N GLY A 124 -1.02 -0.48 3.76
CA GLY A 124 -0.66 0.31 2.59
C GLY A 124 0.18 -0.45 1.57
N LYS A 125 0.23 -1.78 1.67
CA LYS A 125 0.96 -2.62 0.72
C LYS A 125 0.11 -2.82 -0.54
N ILE A 126 0.71 -2.64 -1.72
CA ILE A 126 0.12 -3.11 -2.98
C ILE A 126 0.14 -4.65 -2.96
N LEU A 127 -1.05 -5.25 -2.90
CA LEU A 127 -1.27 -6.68 -2.88
C LEU A 127 -1.21 -7.28 -4.28
N HIS A 128 -1.71 -6.54 -5.25
CA HIS A 128 -1.74 -6.92 -6.64
C HIS A 128 -1.75 -5.68 -7.53
N GLU A 129 -1.14 -5.82 -8.70
CA GLU A 129 -1.01 -4.80 -9.72
C GLU A 129 -1.32 -5.42 -11.07
N ASP A 130 -2.27 -4.83 -11.79
CA ASP A 130 -2.65 -5.24 -13.14
C ASP A 130 -2.59 -4.04 -14.09
N GLY A 131 -2.48 -4.29 -15.39
CA GLY A 131 -2.50 -3.22 -16.38
C GLY A 131 -2.70 -3.71 -17.81
N ALA A 132 -3.43 -2.91 -18.57
CA ALA A 132 -3.82 -3.21 -19.94
C ALA A 132 -3.71 -1.97 -20.83
N ILE A 133 -3.43 -2.17 -22.11
CA ILE A 133 -3.46 -1.13 -23.14
C ILE A 133 -4.76 -1.29 -23.92
N LEU A 134 -5.54 -0.21 -24.03
CA LEU A 134 -6.81 -0.11 -24.75
C LEU A 134 -6.66 0.62 -26.09
#